data_AF-A0A222WVG8-F1
#
_entry.id   AF-A0A222WVG8-F1
#
_cell.length_a   1.000
_cell.length_b   1.000
_cell.length_c   1.000
_cell.angle_alpha   90.00
_cell.angle_beta   90.00
_cell.angle_gamma   90.00
#
_symmetry.space_group_name_H-M   'P 1'
#
loop_
_entity.id
_entity.type
_entity.pdbx_description
1 polymer ?
#
loop_
_entity_poly.entity_id
_entity_poly.type
_entity_poly.pdbx_seq_one_letter_code
_entity_poly.pdbx_strand_id
1 'polypeptide(L)'
;MLFFAVLFINLALVAYTIGVWAERISGRLKPKHLVFFLFGLLFDGIGTGFMGQLNPSKEINLHGITGMVALVLMLIHAIWATIVLWRKNKKQIDQFHKLSLAVWGLWLVPYLIGVGLSIFK
;
A
#
# COMPACT_ATOMS: atom_id res chain seq x y z
N MET A 1 -21.58 -2.10 1.99
CA MET A 1 -20.21 -2.63 1.72
C MET A 1 -19.34 -1.61 0.98
N LEU A 2 -19.88 -0.87 0.00
CA LEU A 2 -19.13 0.19 -0.71
C LEU A 2 -18.53 1.24 0.23
N PHE A 3 -19.30 1.73 1.20
CA PHE A 3 -18.80 2.67 2.22
C PHE A 3 -17.54 2.14 2.92
N PHE A 4 -17.57 0.87 3.38
CA PHE A 4 -16.43 0.26 4.03
C PHE A 4 -15.24 0.08 3.08
N ALA A 5 -15.47 -0.34 1.83
CA ALA A 5 -14.41 -0.43 0.83
C ALA A 5 -13.69 0.92 0.66
N VAL A 6 -14.44 2.00 0.45
CA VAL A 6 -13.88 3.36 0.28
C VAL A 6 -13.17 3.82 1.56
N LEU A 7 -13.77 3.60 2.73
CA LEU A 7 -13.18 3.97 4.02
C LEU A 7 -11.81 3.30 4.21
N PHE A 8 -11.74 1.97 4.03
CA PHE A 8 -10.51 1.21 4.24
C PHE A 8 -9.44 1.55 3.20
N ILE A 9 -9.78 1.76 1.94
CA ILE A 9 -8.80 2.20 0.92
C ILE A 9 -8.25 3.60 1.23
N ASN A 10 -9.06 4.51 1.74
CA ASN A 10 -8.57 5.83 2.16
C ASN A 10 -7.69 5.74 3.42
N LEU A 11 -8.04 4.89 4.38
CA LEU A 11 -7.18 4.61 5.54
C LEU A 11 -5.85 3.99 5.10
N ALA A 12 -5.86 3.11 4.10
CA ALA A 12 -4.66 2.55 3.50
C ALA A 12 -3.78 3.64 2.87
N LEU A 13 -4.37 4.54 2.07
CA LEU A 13 -3.68 5.69 1.49
C LEU A 13 -2.99 6.53 2.57
N VAL A 14 -3.72 6.90 3.62
CA VAL A 14 -3.20 7.76 4.70
C VAL A 14 -2.08 7.03 5.45
N ALA A 15 -2.32 5.81 5.92
CA ALA A 15 -1.34 5.04 6.69
C ALA A 15 -0.07 4.76 5.88
N TYR A 16 -0.22 4.34 4.63
CA TYR A 16 0.93 4.00 3.79
C TYR A 16 1.74 5.24 3.42
N THR A 17 1.07 6.35 3.09
CA THR A 17 1.72 7.63 2.81
C THR A 17 2.48 8.14 4.02
N ILE A 18 1.88 8.09 5.22
CA ILE A 18 2.57 8.48 6.46
C ILE A 18 3.81 7.60 6.67
N GLY A 19 3.69 6.28 6.50
CA GLY A 19 4.81 5.36 6.64
C GLY A 19 5.98 5.71 5.71
N VAL A 20 5.71 5.90 4.43
CA VAL A 20 6.72 6.12 3.38
C VAL A 20 7.39 7.48 3.55
N TRP A 21 6.60 8.53 3.78
CA TRP A 21 7.13 9.88 3.90
C TRP A 21 7.82 10.12 5.25
N ALA A 22 7.30 9.58 6.36
CA ALA A 22 7.99 9.64 7.65
C ALA A 22 9.32 8.88 7.61
N GLU A 23 9.38 7.77 6.88
CA GLU A 23 10.62 7.03 6.66
C GLU A 23 11.63 7.84 5.84
N ARG A 24 11.20 8.43 4.72
CA ARG A 24 12.03 9.31 3.90
C ARG A 24 12.58 10.49 4.71
N ILE A 25 11.73 11.17 5.47
CA ILE A 25 12.11 12.32 6.30
C ILE A 25 13.08 11.89 7.42
N SER A 26 12.87 10.71 8.00
CA SER A 26 13.79 10.16 9.00
C SER A 26 15.15 9.77 8.42
N GLY A 27 15.28 9.64 7.10
CA GLY A 27 16.48 9.17 6.41
C GLY A 27 16.88 7.73 6.74
N ARG A 28 16.04 6.98 7.47
CA ARG A 28 16.32 5.61 7.91
C ARG A 28 15.05 4.86 8.26
N LEU A 29 15.04 3.56 7.97
CA LEU A 29 13.98 2.65 8.39
C LEU A 29 13.98 2.45 9.92
N LYS A 30 12.82 2.63 10.54
CA LYS A 30 12.57 2.43 11.97
C LYS A 30 11.37 1.49 12.15
N PRO A 31 11.26 0.75 13.28
CA PRO A 31 10.13 -0.13 13.55
C PRO A 31 8.76 0.56 13.46
N LYS A 32 8.67 1.84 13.86
CA LYS A 32 7.44 2.63 13.72
C LYS A 32 6.97 2.79 12.27
N HIS A 33 7.88 2.85 11.29
CA HIS A 33 7.49 2.95 9.88
C HIS A 33 6.92 1.62 9.38
N LEU A 34 7.49 0.49 9.82
CA LEU A 34 6.95 -0.85 9.53
C LEU A 34 5.52 -1.00 10.05
N VAL A 35 5.21 -0.46 11.23
CA VAL A 35 3.82 -0.46 11.75
C VAL A 35 2.87 0.24 10.78
N PHE A 36 3.25 1.40 10.23
CA PHE A 36 2.45 2.09 9.22
C PHE A 36 2.35 1.31 7.90
N PHE A 37 3.42 0.64 7.44
CA PHE A 37 3.36 -0.22 6.25
C PHE A 37 2.39 -1.39 6.44
N LEU A 38 2.40 -2.03 7.61
CA LEU A 38 1.49 -3.12 7.95
C LEU A 38 0.05 -2.65 8.06
N PHE A 39 -0.21 -1.47 8.66
CA PHE A 39 -1.55 -0.89 8.67
C PHE A 39 -2.03 -0.53 7.27
N GLY A 40 -1.18 0.07 6.45
CA GLY A 40 -1.48 0.34 5.04
C GLY A 40 -1.88 -0.92 4.30
N LEU A 41 -1.08 -1.98 4.41
CA LEU A 41 -1.34 -3.29 3.78
C LEU A 41 -2.62 -3.95 4.29
N LEU A 42 -2.86 -3.90 5.60
CA LEU A 42 -4.05 -4.48 6.23
C LEU A 42 -5.32 -3.77 5.73
N PHE A 43 -5.32 -2.44 5.75
CA PHE A 43 -6.46 -1.66 5.28
C PHE A 43 -6.69 -1.83 3.77
N ASP A 44 -5.62 -1.90 2.97
CA ASP A 44 -5.73 -2.14 1.53
C ASP A 44 -6.31 -3.53 1.23
N GLY A 45 -5.85 -4.55 1.95
CA GLY A 45 -6.37 -5.91 1.84
C GLY A 45 -7.85 -6.01 2.22
N ILE A 46 -8.26 -5.35 3.31
CA ILE A 46 -9.68 -5.29 3.73
C ILE A 46 -10.52 -4.53 2.69
N GLY A 47 -10.05 -3.38 2.23
CA GLY A 47 -10.72 -2.56 1.22
C GLY A 47 -10.92 -3.31 -0.09
N THR A 48 -9.84 -3.93 -0.60
CA THR A 48 -9.86 -4.80 -1.79
C THR A 48 -10.80 -6.00 -1.61
N GLY A 49 -10.81 -6.61 -0.43
CA GLY A 49 -11.73 -7.69 -0.09
C GLY A 49 -13.21 -7.27 -0.18
N PHE A 50 -13.56 -6.08 0.34
CA PHE A 50 -14.91 -5.54 0.19
C PHE A 50 -15.24 -5.19 -1.26
N MET A 51 -14.29 -4.66 -2.04
CA MET A 51 -14.48 -4.41 -3.48
C MET A 51 -14.73 -5.70 -4.26
N GLY A 52 -14.03 -6.79 -3.94
CA GLY A 52 -14.25 -8.08 -4.57
C GLY A 52 -15.66 -8.63 -4.34
N GLN A 53 -16.24 -8.39 -3.16
CA GLN A 53 -17.63 -8.78 -2.85
C GLN A 53 -18.66 -7.92 -3.57
N LEU A 54 -18.31 -6.68 -3.92
CA LEU A 54 -19.16 -5.77 -4.69
C LEU A 54 -19.17 -6.07 -6.20
N ASN A 55 -18.23 -6.88 -6.69
CA ASN A 55 -18.14 -7.30 -8.09
C ASN A 55 -18.45 -8.80 -8.25
N PRO A 56 -19.73 -9.22 -8.17
CA PRO A 56 -20.12 -10.63 -8.20
C PRO A 56 -19.81 -11.32 -9.53
N SER A 57 -19.70 -10.59 -10.65
CA SER A 57 -19.31 -11.14 -11.95
C SER A 57 -17.80 -11.42 -12.06
N LYS A 58 -16.99 -11.00 -11.08
CA LYS A 58 -15.51 -11.11 -11.07
C LYS A 58 -14.87 -10.57 -12.35
N GLU A 59 -15.49 -9.57 -12.98
CA GLU A 59 -14.94 -8.97 -14.19
C GLU A 59 -13.54 -8.41 -13.91
N ILE A 60 -12.56 -8.94 -14.64
CA ILE A 60 -11.19 -8.49 -14.57
C ILE A 60 -11.09 -7.20 -15.38
N ASN A 61 -10.86 -6.09 -14.70
CA ASN A 61 -10.59 -4.80 -15.32
C ASN A 61 -9.20 -4.29 -14.95
N LEU A 62 -8.75 -3.22 -15.61
CA LEU A 62 -7.43 -2.65 -15.41
C LEU A 62 -7.18 -2.26 -13.94
N HIS A 63 -8.18 -1.69 -13.26
CA HIS A 63 -8.09 -1.31 -11.84
C HIS A 63 -7.88 -2.53 -10.95
N GLY A 64 -8.61 -3.62 -11.19
CA GLY A 64 -8.48 -4.86 -10.43
C GLY A 64 -7.11 -5.53 -10.58
N ILE A 65 -6.57 -5.59 -11.81
CA ILE A 65 -5.23 -6.15 -12.06
C ILE A 65 -4.16 -5.30 -11.38
N THR A 66 -4.19 -3.98 -11.63
CA THR A 66 -3.19 -3.06 -11.07
C THR A 66 -3.29 -3.00 -9.54
N GLY A 67 -4.49 -3.10 -8.98
CA GLY A 67 -4.72 -3.16 -7.53
C GLY A 67 -4.13 -4.41 -6.90
N MET A 68 -4.36 -5.60 -7.49
CA MET A 68 -3.76 -6.85 -6.99
C MET A 68 -2.23 -6.80 -7.03
N VAL A 69 -1.65 -6.30 -8.13
CA VAL A 69 -0.20 -6.13 -8.25
C VAL A 69 0.33 -5.19 -7.15
N ALA A 70 -0.36 -4.08 -6.91
CA ALA A 70 0.03 -3.13 -5.87
C ALA A 70 -0.05 -3.73 -4.45
N LEU A 71 -1.11 -4.50 -4.15
CA LEU A 71 -1.26 -5.18 -2.86
C LEU A 71 -0.13 -6.21 -2.62
N VAL A 72 0.23 -6.98 -3.64
CA VAL A 72 1.37 -7.92 -3.59
C VAL A 72 2.68 -7.17 -3.39
N LEU A 73 2.89 -6.05 -4.08
CA LEU A 73 4.08 -5.22 -3.92
C LEU A 73 4.18 -4.62 -2.50
N MET A 74 3.07 -4.17 -1.91
CA MET A 74 3.03 -3.73 -0.52
C MET A 74 3.40 -4.85 0.46
N LEU A 75 2.91 -6.07 0.22
CA LEU A 75 3.25 -7.23 1.04
C LEU A 75 4.75 -7.53 0.98
N ILE A 76 5.32 -7.58 -0.24
CA ILE A 76 6.76 -7.78 -0.44
C ILE A 76 7.55 -6.66 0.27
N HIS A 77 7.10 -5.42 0.14
CA HIS A 77 7.71 -4.25 0.78
C HIS A 77 7.72 -4.36 2.31
N ALA A 78 6.59 -4.75 2.93
CA ALA A 78 6.49 -4.94 4.38
C ALA A 78 7.36 -6.11 4.89
N ILE A 79 7.39 -7.22 4.14
CA ILE A 79 8.29 -8.35 4.43
C ILE A 79 9.74 -7.89 4.37
N TRP A 80 10.12 -7.17 3.31
CA TRP A 80 11.49 -6.69 3.14
C TRP A 80 11.88 -5.68 4.23
N ALA A 81 10.99 -4.78 4.62
CA ALA A 81 11.20 -3.88 5.76
C ALA A 81 11.49 -4.65 7.06
N THR A 82 10.75 -5.73 7.30
CA THR A 82 10.95 -6.63 8.45
C THR A 82 12.32 -7.29 8.41
N ILE A 83 12.72 -7.83 7.26
CA ILE A 83 14.03 -8.46 7.05
C ILE A 83 15.17 -7.45 7.28
N VAL A 84 15.05 -6.23 6.73
CA VAL A 84 16.06 -5.18 6.87
C VAL A 84 16.23 -4.74 8.33
N LEU A 85 15.12 -4.57 9.06
CA LEU A 85 15.16 -4.26 10.50
C LEU A 85 15.77 -5.40 11.32
N TRP A 86 15.46 -6.65 11.00
CA TRP A 86 16.00 -7.82 11.69
C TRP A 86 17.50 -7.99 11.46
N ARG A 87 17.97 -7.82 10.21
CA ARG A 87 19.39 -7.93 9.83
C ARG A 87 20.25 -6.77 10.36
N LYS A 88 19.64 -5.65 10.78
CA LYS A 88 20.31 -4.45 11.31
C LYS A 88 21.42 -3.90 10.40
N ASN A 89 21.34 -4.13 9.09
CA ASN A 89 22.32 -3.63 8.13
C ASN A 89 22.12 -2.12 7.92
N LYS A 90 23.07 -1.30 8.41
CA LYS A 90 22.99 0.16 8.35
C LYS A 90 22.75 0.70 6.93
N LYS A 91 23.50 0.20 5.94
CA LYS A 91 23.36 0.64 4.54
C LYS A 91 21.96 0.39 4.00
N GLN A 92 21.38 -0.79 4.28
CA GLN A 92 20.02 -1.11 3.84
C GLN A 92 18.98 -0.26 4.58
N ILE A 93 19.14 -0.06 5.89
CA ILE A 93 18.26 0.78 6.71
C ILE A 93 18.23 2.23 6.23
N ASP A 94 19.40 2.81 5.90
CA ASP A 94 19.51 4.22 5.51
C ASP A 94 19.06 4.46 4.05
N GLN A 95 19.10 3.42 3.21
CA GLN A 95 18.72 3.51 1.79
C GLN A 95 17.32 2.95 1.47
N PHE A 96 16.62 2.39 2.47
CA PHE A 96 15.33 1.71 2.27
C PHE A 96 14.26 2.62 1.66
N HIS A 97 14.28 3.92 1.98
CA HIS A 97 13.32 4.91 1.50
C HIS A 97 13.23 4.97 -0.03
N LYS A 98 14.31 4.63 -0.75
CA LYS A 98 14.30 4.57 -2.23
C LYS A 98 13.35 3.50 -2.74
N LEU A 99 13.38 2.32 -2.11
CA LEU A 99 12.44 1.24 -2.41
C LEU A 99 11.02 1.64 -2.01
N SER A 100 10.85 2.21 -0.81
CA SER A 100 9.53 2.63 -0.32
C SER A 100 8.86 3.64 -1.23
N LEU A 101 9.60 4.62 -1.74
CA LEU A 101 9.07 5.61 -2.67
C LEU A 101 8.64 4.97 -4.01
N ALA A 102 9.42 4.01 -4.52
CA ALA A 102 9.08 3.32 -5.75
C ALA A 102 7.80 2.49 -5.58
N VAL A 103 7.70 1.69 -4.51
CA VAL A 103 6.52 0.85 -4.26
C VAL A 103 5.28 1.72 -3.99
N TRP A 104 5.42 2.79 -3.20
CA TRP A 104 4.33 3.74 -2.96
C TRP A 104 3.85 4.43 -4.24
N GLY A 105 4.78 4.86 -5.11
CA GLY A 105 4.43 5.46 -6.39
C GLY A 105 3.68 4.49 -7.30
N LEU A 106 4.08 3.22 -7.34
CA LEU A 106 3.37 2.17 -8.08
C LEU A 106 1.98 1.90 -7.48
N TRP A 107 1.86 1.94 -6.16
CA TRP A 107 0.58 1.74 -5.46
C TRP A 107 -0.42 2.86 -5.71
N LEU A 108 0.04 4.10 -5.94
CA LEU A 108 -0.87 5.21 -6.28
C LEU A 108 -1.58 5.02 -7.64
N VAL A 109 -0.99 4.25 -8.57
CA VAL A 109 -1.58 4.04 -9.91
C VAL A 109 -2.98 3.41 -9.83
N PRO A 110 -3.18 2.22 -9.23
CA PRO A 110 -4.52 1.65 -9.10
C PRO A 110 -5.46 2.52 -8.28
N TYR A 111 -4.97 3.19 -7.23
CA TYR A 111 -5.79 4.11 -6.43
C TYR A 111 -6.39 5.21 -7.30
N LEU A 112 -5.56 5.88 -8.12
CA LEU A 112 -6.00 6.95 -9.01
C LEU A 112 -6.94 6.45 -10.11
N ILE A 113 -6.68 5.26 -10.67
CA ILE A 113 -7.59 4.63 -11.63
C ILE A 113 -8.96 4.39 -10.97
N GLY A 114 -8.98 3.87 -9.73
CA GLY A 114 -10.21 3.60 -9.00
C GLY A 114 -11.03 4.86 -8.71
N VAL A 115 -10.34 5.94 -8.27
CA VAL A 115 -10.97 7.26 -8.08
C VAL A 115 -11.54 7.79 -9.39
N GLY A 116 -10.79 7.71 -10.49
CA GLY A 116 -11.28 8.12 -11.81
C GLY A 116 -12.55 7.37 -12.20
N LEU A 117 -12.53 6.03 -12.12
CA LEU A 117 -13.70 5.21 -12.42
C LEU A 117 -14.91 5.53 -11.52
N SER A 118 -14.69 5.99 -10.29
CA SER A 118 -15.77 6.41 -9.39
C SER A 118 -16.36 7.79 -9.72
N ILE A 119 -15.60 8.67 -10.36
CA ILE A 119 -16.04 10.04 -10.71
C ILE A 119 -16.72 10.06 -12.08
N PHE A 120 -16.22 9.27 -13.04
CA PHE A 120 -16.70 9.25 -14.43
C PHE A 120 -17.83 8.24 -14.69
N LYS A 121 -18.31 7.55 -13.66
CA LYS A 121 -19.40 6.58 -13.72
C LYS A 121 -20.59 7.08 -12.90
#